data_AF-A0A176YFU3-F1
#
_entry.id   AF-A0A176YFU3-F1
#
_cell.length_a   1.000
_cell.length_b   1.000
_cell.length_c   1.000
_cell.angle_alpha   90.00
_cell.angle_beta   90.00
_cell.angle_gamma   90.00
#
_symmetry.space_group_name_H-M   'P 1'
#
loop_
_entity.id
_entity.type
_entity.pdbx_description
1 polymer ?
#
loop_
_entity_poly.entity_id
_entity_poly.type
_entity_poly.pdbx_seq_one_letter_code
_entity_poly.pdbx_strand_id
1 'polypeptide(L)'
;MKKEVQIEAKVLKVHCKVSDMFTASLVDQNGDEIFDQEDGYVPGFMPGDHYGDYVILDIDLDTGKILNWKPPTAKAIEEWINRD
;
A
#
# COMPACT_ATOMS: atom_id res chain seq x y z
N MET A 1 -19.18 -0.94 -30.06
CA MET A 1 -17.82 -0.86 -30.66
C MET A 1 -16.89 -0.28 -29.62
N LYS A 2 -15.74 -0.91 -29.36
CA LYS A 2 -14.67 -0.28 -28.57
C LYS A 2 -13.92 0.69 -29.49
N LYS A 3 -13.70 1.92 -29.04
CA LYS A 3 -12.88 2.89 -29.75
C LYS A 3 -11.43 2.63 -29.35
N GLU A 4 -10.58 2.31 -30.32
CA GLU A 4 -9.13 2.25 -30.06
C GLU A 4 -8.59 3.68 -29.94
N VAL A 5 -7.82 3.90 -28.89
CA VAL A 5 -7.17 5.18 -28.59
C VAL A 5 -5.71 4.86 -28.33
N GLN A 6 -4.78 5.55 -29.01
CA GLN A 6 -3.37 5.50 -28.67
C GLN A 6 -3.16 6.31 -27.39
N ILE A 7 -2.49 5.71 -26.39
CA ILE A 7 -2.27 6.32 -25.08
C ILE A 7 -0.77 6.33 -24.81
N GLU A 8 -0.21 7.53 -24.60
CA GLU A 8 1.14 7.74 -24.09
C GLU A 8 1.07 7.95 -22.58
N ALA A 9 0.93 6.87 -21.80
CA ALA A 9 0.87 6.92 -20.35
C ALA A 9 2.09 6.24 -19.72
N LYS A 10 2.54 6.77 -18.56
CA LYS A 10 3.71 6.25 -17.84
C LYS A 10 3.42 5.82 -16.40
N VAL A 11 2.57 6.57 -15.68
CA VAL A 11 2.28 6.33 -14.26
C VAL A 11 0.77 6.31 -14.02
N LEU A 12 0.30 5.28 -13.32
CA LEU A 12 -1.06 5.21 -12.77
C LEU A 12 -1.05 5.72 -11.34
N LYS A 13 -1.88 6.74 -11.05
CA LYS A 13 -2.08 7.27 -9.70
C LYS A 13 -3.35 6.70 -9.09
N VAL A 14 -3.24 6.04 -7.95
CA VAL A 14 -4.34 5.39 -7.23
C VAL A 14 -4.56 6.10 -5.91
N HIS A 15 -5.80 6.46 -5.62
CA HIS A 15 -6.26 6.95 -4.33
C HIS A 15 -7.48 6.12 -3.93
N CYS A 16 -7.27 5.09 -3.13
CA CYS A 16 -8.35 4.20 -2.68
C CYS A 16 -8.70 4.52 -1.23
N LYS A 17 -9.97 4.81 -0.95
CA LYS A 17 -10.45 4.95 0.43
C LYS A 17 -10.72 3.59 1.04
N VAL A 18 -10.12 3.32 2.20
CA VAL A 18 -10.47 2.18 3.05
C VAL A 18 -11.60 2.63 3.96
N SER A 19 -12.79 2.05 3.77
CA SER A 19 -13.99 2.46 4.51
C SER A 19 -14.37 1.47 5.62
N ASP A 20 -13.85 0.24 5.57
CA ASP A 20 -14.11 -0.81 6.54
C ASP A 20 -12.79 -1.52 6.83
N MET A 21 -12.19 -1.22 7.99
CA MET A 21 -11.21 -2.09 8.65
C MET A 21 -10.04 -2.52 7.74
N PHE A 22 -8.98 -1.71 7.64
CA PHE A 22 -7.81 -2.07 6.84
C PHE A 22 -7.25 -3.41 7.31
N THR A 23 -7.02 -4.32 6.35
CA THR A 23 -6.40 -5.61 6.60
C THR A 23 -5.04 -5.74 5.94
N ALA A 24 -4.10 -6.35 6.65
CA ALA A 24 -2.78 -6.66 6.12
C ALA A 24 -2.10 -7.76 6.92
N SER A 25 -1.32 -8.59 6.23
CA SER A 25 -0.43 -9.56 6.84
C SER A 25 1.04 -9.22 6.55
N LEU A 26 1.88 -9.53 7.51
CA LEU A 26 3.34 -9.43 7.43
C LEU A 26 3.93 -10.83 7.56
N VAL A 27 4.69 -11.24 6.56
CA VAL A 27 5.36 -12.54 6.51
C VAL A 27 6.86 -12.37 6.47
N ASP A 28 7.59 -13.35 7.00
CA ASP A 28 9.04 -13.42 6.91
C ASP A 28 9.51 -13.95 5.54
N GLN A 29 10.83 -14.05 5.35
CA GLN A 29 11.41 -14.57 4.11
C GLN A 29 11.14 -16.06 3.82
N ASN A 30 10.69 -16.82 4.82
CA ASN A 30 10.30 -18.23 4.68
C ASN A 30 8.80 -18.38 4.38
N GLY A 31 8.04 -17.28 4.50
CA GLY A 31 6.59 -17.25 4.35
C GLY A 31 5.84 -17.52 5.65
N ASP A 32 6.52 -17.52 6.80
CA ASP A 32 5.89 -17.64 8.11
C ASP A 32 5.29 -16.28 8.51
N GLU A 33 4.07 -16.29 9.04
CA GLU A 33 3.37 -15.08 9.48
C GLU A 33 4.01 -14.50 10.74
N ILE A 34 4.38 -13.22 10.67
CA ILE A 34 4.89 -12.42 11.79
C ILE A 34 3.74 -11.69 12.48
N PHE A 35 2.79 -11.18 11.70
CA PHE A 35 1.68 -10.37 12.17
C PHE A 35 0.53 -10.40 11.14
N ASP A 36 -0.69 -10.37 11.64
CA ASP A 36 -1.91 -10.23 10.84
C ASP A 36 -2.84 -9.21 11.50
N GLN A 37 -3.34 -8.27 10.69
CA GLN A 37 -4.32 -7.27 11.09
C GLN A 37 -5.62 -7.58 10.35
N GLU A 38 -6.63 -8.05 11.08
CA GLU A 38 -7.99 -8.26 10.56
C GLU A 38 -8.85 -6.98 10.60
N ASP A 39 -8.48 -6.00 11.43
CA ASP A 39 -9.14 -4.70 11.52
C ASP A 39 -8.14 -3.64 12.00
N GLY A 40 -8.13 -2.49 11.34
CA GLY A 40 -7.41 -1.32 11.81
C GLY A 40 -7.26 -0.23 10.76
N TYR A 41 -6.26 0.63 10.97
CA TYR A 41 -5.92 1.74 10.07
C TYR A 41 -4.84 1.33 9.07
N VAL A 42 -4.79 2.03 7.94
CA VAL A 42 -3.67 1.95 7.01
C VAL A 42 -2.36 2.30 7.75
N PRO A 43 -1.31 1.46 7.70
CA PRO A 43 -0.07 1.66 8.44
C PRO A 43 0.58 2.99 8.08
N GLY A 44 1.12 3.71 9.06
CA GLY A 44 1.67 5.06 8.86
C GLY A 44 2.90 5.12 7.95
N PHE A 45 3.52 3.99 7.65
CA PHE A 45 4.61 3.90 6.67
C PHE A 45 4.13 3.73 5.22
N MET A 46 2.83 3.49 5.01
CA MET A 46 2.27 3.48 3.66
C MET A 46 2.43 4.86 3.02
N PRO A 47 2.65 4.93 1.70
CA PRO A 47 2.95 6.20 1.06
C PRO A 47 1.74 7.14 0.98
N GLY A 48 2.03 8.44 1.01
CA GLY A 48 1.05 9.53 0.87
C GLY A 48 0.48 10.03 2.21
N ASP A 49 -0.23 11.16 2.17
CA ASP A 49 -0.92 11.72 3.33
C ASP A 49 -2.30 11.06 3.49
N HIS A 50 -2.30 9.83 4.01
CA HIS A 50 -3.50 8.99 4.03
C HIS A 50 -4.33 9.09 5.31
N TYR A 51 -3.79 9.66 6.40
CA TYR A 51 -4.47 9.82 7.70
C TYR A 51 -5.06 8.53 8.30
N GLY A 52 -4.61 7.36 7.83
CA GLY A 52 -5.13 6.05 8.23
C GLY A 52 -6.24 5.47 7.34
N ASP A 53 -6.80 6.25 6.39
CA ASP A 53 -8.02 5.87 5.66
C ASP A 53 -7.81 5.66 4.15
N TYR A 54 -6.59 5.84 3.64
CA TYR A 54 -6.34 5.79 2.20
C TYR A 54 -5.10 4.96 1.83
N VAL A 55 -5.17 4.26 0.71
CA VAL A 55 -4.00 3.68 0.04
C VAL A 55 -3.70 4.53 -1.20
N ILE A 56 -2.53 5.18 -1.20
CA ILE A 56 -2.13 6.14 -2.23
C ILE A 56 -0.87 5.65 -2.96
N LEU A 57 -1.02 5.21 -4.20
CA LEU A 57 0.08 4.58 -4.97
C LEU A 57 0.35 5.30 -6.28
N ASP A 58 1.63 5.49 -6.57
CA ASP A 58 2.11 5.88 -7.90
C ASP A 58 2.74 4.64 -8.56
N ILE A 59 2.07 4.04 -9.55
CA ILE A 59 2.48 2.77 -10.16
C ILE A 59 3.05 3.04 -11.55
N ASP A 60 4.31 2.65 -11.76
CA ASP A 60 4.92 2.66 -13.09
C ASP A 60 4.27 1.61 -13.99
N LEU A 61 3.74 2.03 -15.15
CA LEU A 61 2.96 1.16 -16.03
C LEU A 61 3.82 0.11 -16.76
N ASP A 62 5.12 0.37 -16.94
CA ASP A 62 6.01 -0.56 -17.65
C ASP A 62 6.51 -1.68 -16.74
N THR A 63 6.75 -1.38 -15.46
CA THR A 63 7.38 -2.31 -14.51
C THR A 63 6.46 -2.77 -13.38
N GLY A 64 5.33 -2.11 -13.17
CA GLY A 64 4.44 -2.34 -12.03
C GLY A 64 5.01 -1.84 -10.68
N LYS A 65 6.17 -1.17 -10.67
CA LYS A 65 6.80 -0.69 -9.43
C LYS A 65 6.01 0.46 -8.83
N ILE A 66 5.84 0.41 -7.51
CA ILE A 66 5.32 1.52 -6.70
C ILE A 66 6.44 2.55 -6.53
N LEU A 67 6.34 3.67 -7.23
CA LEU A 67 7.36 4.73 -7.31
C LEU A 67 7.46 5.56 -6.02
N ASN A 68 6.37 5.65 -5.26
CA ASN A 68 6.31 6.40 -4.00
C ASN A 68 6.56 5.52 -2.76
N TRP A 69 6.88 4.24 -2.92
CA TRP A 69 7.24 3.36 -1.82
C TRP A 69 8.58 3.77 -1.20
N LYS A 70 8.59 4.01 0.10
CA LYS A 70 9.81 4.24 0.88
C LYS A 70 9.95 3.08 1.85
N PRO A 71 11.09 2.35 1.84
CA PRO A 71 11.30 1.25 2.78
C PRO A 71 11.04 1.72 4.23
N PRO A 72 10.16 1.03 4.98
CA PRO A 72 9.90 1.37 6.37
C PRO A 72 11.14 1.08 7.23
N THR A 73 11.25 1.81 8.34
CA THR A 73 12.25 1.46 9.38
C THR A 73 11.73 0.32 10.24
N ALA A 74 12.62 -0.43 10.89
CA ALA A 74 12.22 -1.47 11.85
C ALA A 74 11.27 -0.91 12.93
N LYS A 75 11.55 0.29 13.45
CA LYS A 75 10.69 0.98 14.42
C LYS A 75 9.28 1.25 13.89
N ALA A 76 9.14 1.64 12.62
CA ALA A 76 7.83 1.89 12.02
C ALA A 76 7.01 0.60 11.86
N ILE A 77 7.69 -0.52 11.57
CA ILE A 77 7.06 -1.85 11.56
C ILE A 77 6.66 -2.26 12.98
N GLU A 78 7.55 -2.12 13.97
CA GLU A 78 7.26 -2.40 15.38
C GLU A 78 6.09 -1.55 15.91
N GLU A 79 6.03 -0.25 15.56
CA GLU A 79 4.93 0.64 15.96
C GLU A 79 3.59 0.23 15.35
N TRP A 80 3.58 -0.33 14.15
CA TRP A 80 2.38 -0.86 13.52
C TRP A 80 1.91 -2.14 14.22
N ILE A 81 2.82 -3.11 14.42
CA ILE A 81 2.52 -4.39 15.09
C ILE A 81 2.00 -4.18 16.52
N ASN A 82 2.55 -3.20 17.26
CA ASN A 82 2.16 -2.93 18.65
C ASN A 82 0.98 -1.96 18.80
N ARG A 83 0.35 -1.53 17.70
CA ARG A 83 -0.77 -0.58 17.74
C ARG A 83 -2.12 -1.24 18.01
N ASP A 84 -2.19 -2.56 17.81
CA ASP A 84 -3.35 -3.42 18.07
C ASP A 84 -3.32 -4.02 19.50
#